data_AF-A0A5B1BMZ3-F1
#
_entry.id   AF-A0A5B1BMZ3-F1
#
_cell.length_a   1.000
_cell.length_b   1.000
_cell.length_c   1.000
_cell.angle_alpha   90.00
_cell.angle_beta   90.00
_cell.angle_gamma   90.00
#
_symmetry.space_group_name_H-M   'P 1'
#
loop_
_entity.id
_entity.type
_entity.pdbx_description
1 polymer ?
#
loop_
_entity_poly.entity_id
_entity_poly.type
_entity_poly.pdbx_seq_one_letter_code
_entity_poly.pdbx_strand_id
1 'polypeptide(L)'
;MQRCHRAVAVHAAVRPGDPQQHPRTESYWGNVNPVGLRSVYDEAKRYAEALAFAYRRQDGADVEVVRIFNTYGPGMRAADGRMVPALCRQAGAARGAELIEQRLLGMSVAGV
;
A
#
# COMPACT_ATOMS: atom_id res chain seq x y z
N MET A 1 11.32 -16.40 -34.26
CA MET A 1 11.42 -16.75 -32.82
C MET A 1 11.28 -15.47 -32.02
N GLN A 2 10.07 -15.13 -31.57
CA GLN A 2 9.77 -13.90 -30.84
C GLN A 2 10.25 -14.06 -29.39
N ARG A 3 11.00 -13.09 -28.86
CA ARG A 3 11.51 -13.11 -27.50
C ARG A 3 10.32 -13.07 -26.53
N CYS A 4 10.08 -14.16 -25.81
CA CYS A 4 9.11 -14.19 -24.70
C CYS A 4 9.70 -13.38 -23.54
N HIS A 5 9.40 -12.08 -23.48
CA HIS A 5 9.75 -11.26 -22.32
C HIS A 5 8.80 -11.59 -21.17
N ARG A 6 9.35 -11.97 -20.00
CA ARG A 6 8.59 -12.22 -18.77
C ARG A 6 8.13 -10.89 -18.17
N ALA A 7 6.84 -10.76 -17.94
CA ALA A 7 6.21 -9.58 -17.37
C ALA A 7 5.54 -9.95 -16.04
N VAL A 8 6.03 -9.39 -14.93
CA VAL A 8 5.40 -9.57 -13.61
C VAL A 8 4.52 -8.36 -13.33
N ALA A 9 3.21 -8.57 -13.24
CA ALA A 9 2.24 -7.54 -12.89
C ALA A 9 2.00 -7.56 -11.37
N VAL A 10 2.36 -6.47 -10.70
CA VAL A 10 2.15 -6.32 -9.26
C VAL A 10 0.83 -5.59 -9.00
N HIS A 11 -0.11 -6.32 -8.41
CA HIS A 11 -1.43 -5.83 -8.04
C HIS A 11 -1.48 -5.65 -6.53
N ALA A 12 -2.00 -4.53 -6.02
CA ALA A 12 -2.20 -4.36 -4.58
C ALA A 12 -3.57 -4.96 -4.22
N ALA A 13 -3.66 -5.78 -3.18
CA ALA A 13 -4.92 -6.37 -2.75
C ALA A 13 -5.95 -5.25 -2.51
N VAL A 14 -6.94 -5.15 -3.42
CA VAL A 14 -8.00 -4.15 -3.31
C VAL A 14 -8.77 -4.41 -2.03
N ARG A 15 -8.92 -3.37 -1.22
CA ARG A 15 -9.74 -3.43 -0.01
C ARG A 15 -11.21 -3.38 -0.47
N PRO A 16 -12.01 -4.45 -0.29
CA PRO A 16 -13.43 -4.38 -0.56
C PRO A 16 -14.09 -3.41 0.42
N GLY A 17 -15.13 -2.72 -0.03
CA GLY A 17 -16.18 -2.28 0.89
C GLY A 17 -16.87 -3.52 1.45
N ASP A 18 -17.04 -3.55 2.78
CA ASP A 18 -17.59 -4.63 3.63
C ASP A 18 -17.17 -6.08 3.27
N PRO A 19 -16.24 -6.68 4.04
CA PRO A 19 -15.68 -7.98 3.70
C PRO A 19 -16.68 -9.12 3.95
N GLN A 20 -17.27 -9.65 2.88
CA GLN A 20 -18.14 -10.83 2.95
C GLN A 20 -17.39 -12.15 3.19
N GLN A 21 -16.04 -12.18 3.11
CA GLN A 21 -15.21 -13.36 3.34
C GLN A 21 -13.85 -13.05 3.99
N HIS A 22 -13.48 -13.86 4.99
CA HIS A 22 -12.19 -13.84 5.68
C HIS A 22 -11.75 -15.28 6.02
N PRO A 23 -10.52 -15.72 5.69
CA PRO A 23 -9.45 -15.02 4.94
C PRO A 23 -9.75 -14.93 3.44
N ARG A 24 -9.16 -13.93 2.76
CA ARG A 24 -9.36 -13.75 1.31
C ARG A 24 -8.44 -14.66 0.51
N THR A 25 -9.05 -15.56 -0.26
CA THR A 25 -8.36 -16.38 -1.24
C THR A 25 -8.29 -15.68 -2.60
N GLU A 26 -7.34 -16.07 -3.45
CA GLU A 26 -7.18 -15.55 -4.80
C GLU A 26 -8.37 -15.87 -5.71
N SER A 27 -9.11 -16.93 -5.38
CA SER A 27 -10.36 -17.33 -6.05
C SER A 27 -11.50 -16.33 -5.85
N TYR A 28 -11.42 -15.44 -4.86
CA TYR A 28 -12.41 -14.41 -4.64
C TYR A 28 -12.30 -13.30 -5.69
N TRP A 29 -13.42 -13.01 -6.36
CA TRP A 29 -13.47 -12.01 -7.44
C TRP A 29 -13.38 -10.57 -6.95
N GLY A 30 -13.55 -10.30 -5.66
CA GLY A 30 -13.56 -8.95 -5.10
C GLY A 30 -14.95 -8.30 -5.16
N ASN A 31 -15.26 -7.48 -4.14
CA ASN A 31 -16.43 -6.60 -4.13
C ASN A 31 -15.95 -5.14 -4.09
N VAL A 32 -15.88 -4.51 -5.26
CA VAL A 32 -15.32 -3.16 -5.43
C VAL A 32 -16.42 -2.23 -5.91
N ASN A 33 -16.50 -1.02 -5.33
CA ASN A 33 -17.43 -0.01 -5.79
C ASN A 33 -16.83 0.75 -6.99
N PRO A 34 -17.43 0.64 -8.20
CA PRO A 34 -16.87 1.24 -9.42
C PRO A 34 -16.97 2.77 -9.48
N VAL A 35 -17.78 3.40 -8.62
CA VAL A 35 -18.01 4.86 -8.61
C VAL A 35 -17.50 5.56 -7.34
N GLY A 36 -16.90 4.82 -6.41
CA GLY A 36 -16.36 5.40 -5.18
C GLY A 36 -15.13 6.28 -5.44
N LEU A 37 -14.78 7.15 -4.48
CA LEU A 37 -13.59 8.02 -4.57
C LEU A 37 -12.26 7.28 -4.83
N ARG A 38 -12.20 5.99 -4.47
CA ARG A 38 -11.04 5.12 -4.70
C ARG A 38 -11.16 4.25 -5.95
N SER A 39 -12.28 4.30 -6.66
CA SER A 39 -12.56 3.39 -7.78
C SER A 39 -11.54 3.53 -8.90
N VAL A 40 -11.03 4.75 -9.14
CA VAL A 40 -9.95 4.98 -10.12
C VAL A 40 -8.74 4.10 -9.84
N TYR A 41 -8.34 3.93 -8.57
CA TYR A 41 -7.22 3.07 -8.21
C TYR A 41 -7.60 1.59 -8.28
N ASP A 42 -8.74 1.23 -7.69
CA ASP A 42 -9.16 -0.17 -7.56
C ASP A 42 -9.50 -0.79 -8.93
N GLU A 43 -10.22 -0.08 -9.80
CA GLU A 43 -10.56 -0.53 -11.15
C GLU A 43 -9.37 -0.50 -12.09
N ALA A 44 -8.49 0.52 -12.02
CA ALA A 44 -7.29 0.55 -12.86
C ALA A 44 -6.40 -0.67 -12.61
N LYS A 45 -6.29 -1.10 -11.35
CA LYS A 45 -5.55 -2.32 -10.99
C LYS A 45 -6.23 -3.57 -11.54
N ARG A 46 -7.57 -3.69 -11.48
CA ARG A 46 -8.33 -4.82 -12.07
C ARG A 46 -8.17 -4.87 -13.58
N TYR A 47 -8.28 -3.72 -14.24
CA TYR A 47 -8.09 -3.59 -15.68
C TYR A 47 -6.67 -4.03 -16.11
N ALA A 48 -5.63 -3.61 -15.38
CA ALA A 48 -4.26 -4.02 -15.68
C ALA A 48 -4.05 -5.55 -15.59
N GLU A 49 -4.69 -6.22 -14.63
CA GLU A 49 -4.65 -7.68 -14.52
C GLU A 49 -5.35 -8.37 -15.70
N ALA A 50 -6.54 -7.89 -16.08
CA ALA A 50 -7.26 -8.40 -17.23
C ALA A 50 -6.46 -8.23 -18.54
N LEU A 51 -5.82 -7.08 -18.71
CA LEU A 51 -4.96 -6.77 -19.85
C LEU A 51 -3.74 -7.71 -19.89
N ALA A 52 -3.07 -7.91 -18.75
CA ALA A 52 -1.90 -8.81 -18.68
C ALA A 52 -2.27 -10.26 -19.10
N PHE A 53 -3.41 -10.78 -18.61
CA PHE A 53 -3.89 -12.09 -19.03
C PHE A 53 -4.38 -12.13 -20.49
N ALA A 54 -4.83 -11.02 -21.07
CA ALA A 54 -5.15 -10.95 -22.50
C ALA A 54 -3.89 -11.13 -23.35
N TYR A 55 -2.80 -10.42 -23.02
CA TYR A 55 -1.50 -10.58 -23.68
C TYR A 55 -0.92 -11.99 -23.52
N ARG A 56 -1.10 -12.62 -22.35
CA ARG A 56 -0.71 -14.02 -22.15
C ARG A 56 -1.45 -14.98 -23.10
N ARG A 57 -2.74 -14.75 -23.34
CA ARG A 57 -3.58 -15.61 -24.21
C ARG A 57 -3.37 -15.34 -25.69
N GLN A 58 -3.19 -14.09 -26.10
CA GLN A 58 -3.11 -13.70 -27.52
C GLN A 58 -1.68 -13.77 -28.06
N ASP A 59 -0.70 -13.29 -27.29
CA ASP A 59 0.67 -13.08 -27.77
C ASP A 59 1.70 -13.99 -27.09
N GLY A 60 1.26 -14.90 -26.21
CA GLY A 60 2.13 -15.85 -25.52
C GLY A 60 3.08 -15.20 -24.49
N ALA A 61 2.74 -14.00 -24.00
CA ALA A 61 3.53 -13.32 -22.97
C ALA A 61 3.60 -14.15 -21.68
N ASP A 62 4.78 -14.25 -21.07
CA ASP A 62 4.96 -14.94 -19.79
C ASP A 62 4.58 -13.99 -18.65
N VAL A 63 3.36 -14.15 -18.13
CA VAL A 63 2.75 -13.24 -17.16
C VAL A 63 2.55 -13.91 -15.81
N GLU A 64 3.10 -13.30 -14.76
CA GLU A 64 2.82 -13.66 -13.36
C GLU A 64 2.18 -12.48 -12.63
N VAL A 65 1.15 -12.75 -11.81
CA VAL A 65 0.43 -11.73 -11.06
C VAL A 65 0.64 -11.96 -9.57
N VAL A 66 1.15 -10.95 -8.87
CA VAL A 66 1.33 -10.99 -7.41
C VAL A 66 0.41 -9.96 -6.76
N ARG A 67 -0.46 -10.43 -5.85
CA ARG A 67 -1.40 -9.60 -5.09
C ARG A 67 -0.81 -9.22 -3.73
N ILE A 68 -0.14 -8.08 -3.66
CA ILE A 68 0.59 -7.62 -2.47
C ILE A 68 -0.36 -6.97 -1.45
N PHE A 69 -0.30 -7.40 -0.19
CA PHE A 69 -0.96 -6.75 0.93
C PHE A 69 -0.17 -5.52 1.42
N ASN A 70 -0.75 -4.74 2.34
CA ASN A 70 -0.10 -3.57 2.92
C ASN A 70 1.36 -3.87 3.33
N THR A 71 2.30 -3.28 2.60
CA THR A 71 3.75 -3.42 2.84
C THR A 71 4.27 -2.14 3.47
N TYR A 72 5.21 -2.28 4.41
CA TYR A 72 5.90 -1.16 5.07
C TYR A 72 7.41 -1.43 5.16
N GLY A 73 8.23 -0.37 5.13
CA GLY A 73 9.68 -0.53 5.23
C GLY A 73 10.51 0.74 5.00
N PRO A 74 11.85 0.62 5.10
CA PRO A 74 12.79 1.71 4.83
C PRO A 74 12.60 2.31 3.43
N GLY A 75 12.72 3.62 3.29
CA GLY A 75 12.54 4.33 2.01
C GLY A 75 11.09 4.73 1.69
N MET A 76 10.12 4.35 2.54
CA MET A 76 8.78 4.92 2.44
C MET A 76 8.80 6.42 2.70
N ARG A 77 8.02 7.16 1.90
CA ARG A 77 7.79 8.58 2.15
C ARG A 77 7.10 8.75 3.49
N ALA A 78 7.67 9.56 4.38
CA ALA A 78 7.06 9.83 5.69
C ALA A 78 5.62 10.33 5.53
N ALA A 79 5.35 11.16 4.50
CA ALA A 79 4.08 11.78 4.14
C ALA A 79 3.14 10.98 3.21
N ASP A 80 3.33 9.67 3.10
CA ASP A 80 2.57 8.77 2.21
C ASP A 80 1.09 8.56 2.62
N GLY A 81 0.64 9.12 3.75
CA GLY A 81 -0.76 9.06 4.20
C GLY A 81 -1.23 7.67 4.67
N ARG A 82 -0.37 6.63 4.58
CA ARG A 82 -0.65 5.30 5.11
C ARG A 82 -0.51 5.29 6.64
N MET A 83 -1.31 4.44 7.29
CA MET A 83 -1.39 4.37 8.76
C MET A 83 -0.03 4.07 9.41
N VAL A 84 0.72 3.08 8.92
CA VAL A 84 1.99 2.67 9.54
C VAL A 84 3.05 3.79 9.48
N PRO A 85 3.35 4.41 8.32
CA PRO A 85 4.24 5.58 8.27
C PRO A 85 3.75 6.77 9.09
N ALA A 86 2.44 7.03 9.10
CA ALA A 86 1.86 8.13 9.88
C ALA A 86 2.04 7.91 11.38
N LEU A 87 1.79 6.70 11.87
CA LEU A 87 2.02 6.30 13.25
C LEU A 87 3.49 6.42 13.63
N CYS A 88 4.41 5.87 12.82
CA CYS A 88 5.84 5.99 13.07
C CYS A 88 6.30 7.46 13.13
N ARG A 89 5.77 8.33 12.26
CA ARG A 89 6.09 9.76 12.27
C ARG A 89 5.57 10.45 13.53
N GLN A 90 4.32 10.19 13.91
CA GLN A 90 3.72 10.75 15.12
C GLN A 90 4.46 10.30 16.38
N ALA A 91 4.82 9.02 16.47
CA ALA A 91 5.60 8.49 17.59
C ALA A 91 6.99 9.12 17.67
N GLY A 92 7.66 9.34 16.52
CA GLY A 92 8.94 10.04 16.48
C GLY A 92 8.83 11.52 16.90
N ALA A 93 7.79 12.22 16.44
CA ALA A 93 7.54 13.61 16.79
C ALA A 93 7.18 13.77 18.29
N ALA A 94 6.36 12.88 18.84
CA ALA A 94 6.01 12.88 20.26
C ALA A 94 7.23 12.64 21.15
N ARG A 95 8.12 11.69 20.78
CA ARG A 95 9.41 11.51 21.48
C ARG A 95 10.30 12.74 21.40
N GLY A 96 10.29 13.46 20.27
CA GLY A 96 11.02 14.73 20.13
C GLY A 96 10.49 15.84 21.03
N ALA A 97 9.17 15.96 21.16
CA ALA A 97 8.52 16.93 22.05
C ALA A 97 8.80 16.62 23.53
N GLU A 98 8.70 15.36 23.94
CA GLU A 98 9.00 14.94 25.30
C GLU A 98 10.49 15.14 25.65
N LEU A 99 11.41 14.91 24.71
CA LEU A 99 12.84 15.20 24.89
C LEU A 99 13.14 16.70 24.96
N ILE A 100 12.41 17.55 24.23
CA ILE A 100 12.54 19.00 24.32
C ILE A 100 12.02 19.49 25.68
N GLU A 101 10.87 18.99 26.16
CA GLU A 101 10.36 19.34 27.49
C GLU A 101 11.26 18.82 28.62
N GLN A 102 11.75 17.58 28.55
CA GLN A 102 12.68 17.04 29.53
C GLN A 102 14.02 17.79 29.53
N ARG A 103 14.45 18.34 28.38
CA ARG A 103 15.69 19.12 28.27
C ARG A 103 15.53 20.58 28.69
N LEU A 104 14.33 21.15 28.54
CA LEU A 104 13.97 22.47 29.08
C LEU A 104 13.74 22.42 30.60
N LEU A 105 13.15 21.35 31.13
CA LEU A 105 12.94 21.16 32.58
C LEU A 105 14.21 20.69 33.33
N GLY A 106 15.23 20.21 32.61
CA GLY A 106 16.56 19.88 33.14
C GLY A 106 17.54 21.05 33.21
N MET A 107 17.19 22.22 32.65
CA MET A 107 17.94 23.47 32.83
C MET A 107 17.24 24.32 33.90
N SER A 108 17.59 24.04 35.16
CA SER A 108 17.53 24.96 36.31
C SER A 108 16.61 26.19 36.16
N VAL A 109 15.40 26.11 36.71
CA VAL A 109 14.75 27.27 37.34
C VAL A 109 15.44 27.52 38.69
N ALA A 110 16.69 27.98 38.66
CA ALA A 110 17.32 28.66 39.78
C ALA A 110 17.55 30.12 39.36
N GLY A 111 16.71 31.00 39.90
CA GLY A 111 16.90 32.46 39.89
C GLY A 111 16.49 33.14 38.60
N VAL A 112 15.23 33.55 38.49
CA VAL A 112 14.76 34.95 38.61
C VAL A 112 13.31 34.91 39.07
#